data_AF-A0A4Y0BH89-F1
#
_entry.id   AF-A0A4Y0BH89-F1
#
_cell.length_a   1.000
_cell.length_b   1.000
_cell.length_c   1.000
_cell.angle_alpha   90.00
_cell.angle_beta   90.00
_cell.angle_gamma   90.00
#
_symmetry.space_group_name_H-M   'P 1'
#
loop_
_entity.id
_entity.type
_entity.pdbx_description
1 polymer ?
#
loop_
_entity_poly.entity_id
_entity_poly.type
_entity_poly.pdbx_seq_one_letter_code
_entity_poly.pdbx_strand_id
1 'polypeptide(L)'
;MEFPFTYACSCQKIQNKLTVNILHDTNYQLRMKDRLNKLVDQSWDETDPETLAQLTIVPYTIRKFGNLNDLCASSEAIPMIHSSNKDLAIMKSIRTKILSGSTCACEALMSRLSTVLDAGMGEINIVPVPEQSLLEKLELLKPFVQAFKKDVSLTNFLIRLWKIAIRFDRPNLIKALAQVYPQFLSTLIDELMKIHDIDYDSLQSSNEFKFLSRCLMISESFYATLSYIAKQNRSRAQPLISACIRATKVQLSSKQYFALFPMRIRPYAIIMNEVINPNDPELEMVIGQLKKEQPHDYRILVMISPFFCSLDDALPEVDSDHTHCQIVN
;
A
#
# COMPACT_ATOMS: atom_id res chain seq x y z
N MET A 1 7.69 19.03 0.03
CA MET A 1 9.00 19.00 0.69
C MET A 1 9.20 17.61 1.24
N GLU A 2 10.03 16.80 0.60
CA GLU A 2 10.55 15.58 1.20
C GLU A 2 11.55 16.04 2.26
N PHE A 3 11.27 15.80 3.54
CA PHE A 3 12.31 15.90 4.57
C PHE A 3 13.09 14.59 4.50
N PRO A 4 14.32 14.57 3.96
CA PRO A 4 15.18 13.42 4.15
C PRO A 4 15.42 13.31 5.66
N PHE A 5 14.71 12.39 6.31
CA PHE A 5 14.97 12.00 7.70
C PHE A 5 16.27 11.20 7.72
N THR A 6 17.40 11.87 7.51
CA THR A 6 18.73 11.34 7.76
C THR A 6 19.09 11.61 9.21
N TYR A 7 18.65 10.73 10.12
CA TYR A 7 19.26 10.68 11.44
C TYR A 7 20.69 10.14 11.27
N ALA A 8 21.69 11.03 11.41
CA ALA A 8 23.06 10.61 11.66
C ALA A 8 23.11 9.99 13.05
N CYS A 9 22.88 8.68 13.12
CA CYS A 9 22.85 7.96 14.36
C CYS A 9 24.28 7.68 14.83
N SER A 10 24.71 8.32 15.93
CA SER A 10 26.00 8.06 16.57
C SER A 10 25.97 6.88 17.56
N CYS A 11 24.84 6.18 17.66
CA CYS A 11 24.69 5.03 18.56
C CYS A 11 25.43 3.83 17.97
N GLN A 12 26.54 3.43 18.60
CA GLN A 12 27.50 2.44 18.10
C GLN A 12 26.95 1.02 17.89
N LYS A 13 25.69 0.72 18.27
CA LYS A 13 25.14 -0.65 18.32
C LYS A 13 23.82 -0.86 17.56
N ILE A 14 23.26 0.15 16.88
CA ILE A 14 21.90 0.03 16.33
C ILE A 14 21.97 -0.26 14.83
N GLN A 15 21.54 -1.46 14.44
CA GLN A 15 21.01 -1.68 13.09
C GLN A 15 19.59 -1.10 13.06
N ASN A 16 19.28 -0.28 12.04
CA ASN A 16 17.94 0.26 11.77
C ASN A 16 16.93 -0.86 11.46
N LYS A 17 16.53 -1.64 12.46
CA LYS A 17 15.62 -2.78 12.33
C LYS A 17 14.46 -2.62 13.30
N LEU A 18 13.24 -2.54 12.77
CA LEU A 18 12.03 -2.51 13.59
C LEU A 18 11.74 -3.93 14.07
N THR A 19 11.63 -4.08 15.38
CA THR A 19 11.33 -5.37 16.02
C THR A 19 9.84 -5.43 16.30
N VAL A 20 9.19 -6.47 15.80
CA VAL A 20 7.79 -6.77 16.10
C VAL A 20 7.78 -8.06 16.92
N ASN A 21 6.85 -8.17 17.86
CA ASN A 21 6.61 -9.37 18.65
C ASN A 21 6.53 -10.59 17.72
N ILE A 22 7.26 -11.65 18.06
CA ILE A 22 7.34 -12.88 17.27
C ILE A 22 5.96 -13.51 17.03
N LEU A 23 4.99 -13.28 17.91
CA LEU A 23 3.60 -13.71 17.74
C LEU A 23 2.92 -13.07 16.51
N HIS A 24 3.41 -11.93 16.04
CA HIS A 24 2.92 -11.23 14.86
C HIS A 24 3.73 -11.53 13.58
N ASP A 25 4.85 -12.26 13.69
CA ASP A 25 5.66 -12.68 12.55
C ASP A 25 4.91 -13.72 11.70
N THR A 26 4.78 -13.47 10.39
CA THR A 26 4.03 -14.34 9.47
C THR A 26 4.60 -15.76 9.40
N ASN A 27 5.93 -15.90 9.40
CA ASN A 27 6.57 -17.20 9.32
C ASN A 27 6.38 -17.98 10.63
N TYR A 28 6.46 -17.29 11.76
CA TYR A 28 6.16 -17.89 13.06
C TYR A 28 4.69 -18.32 13.15
N GLN A 29 3.76 -17.48 12.72
CA GLN A 29 2.33 -17.80 12.69
C GLN A 29 2.04 -19.01 11.78
N LEU A 30 2.67 -19.09 10.60
CA LEU A 30 2.55 -20.24 9.70
C LEU A 30 3.11 -21.51 10.33
N ARG A 31 4.32 -21.46 10.91
CA ARG A 31 4.91 -22.62 11.61
C ARG A 31 4.03 -23.07 12.78
N MET A 32 3.46 -22.14 13.53
CA MET A 32 2.54 -22.45 14.61
C MET A 32 1.23 -23.06 14.10
N LYS A 33 0.68 -22.54 12.99
CA LYS A 33 -0.50 -23.12 12.34
C LYS A 33 -0.23 -24.53 11.83
N ASP A 34 0.88 -24.76 11.13
CA ASP A 34 1.26 -26.08 10.62
C ASP A 34 1.49 -27.07 11.77
N ARG A 35 2.09 -26.61 12.86
CA ARG A 35 2.28 -27.41 14.06
C ARG A 35 0.95 -27.71 14.76
N LEU A 36 0.05 -26.74 14.86
CA LEU A 36 -1.30 -26.95 15.39
C LEU A 36 -2.11 -27.90 14.52
N ASN A 37 -2.04 -27.77 13.20
CA ASN A 37 -2.69 -28.69 12.27
C ASN A 37 -2.16 -30.11 12.45
N LYS A 38 -0.83 -30.28 12.51
CA LYS A 38 -0.22 -31.59 12.82
C LYS A 38 -0.67 -32.15 14.16
N LEU A 39 -0.79 -31.32 15.19
CA LEU A 39 -1.29 -31.74 16.49
C LEU A 39 -2.77 -32.13 16.45
N VAL A 40 -3.59 -31.40 15.70
CA VAL A 40 -5.00 -31.75 15.49
C VAL A 40 -5.08 -33.08 14.76
N ASP A 41 -4.36 -33.24 13.64
CA ASP A 41 -4.30 -34.48 12.86
C ASP A 41 -3.83 -35.68 13.70
N GLN A 42 -2.84 -35.46 14.59
CA GLN A 42 -2.32 -36.48 15.51
C GLN A 42 -3.23 -36.74 16.72
N SER A 43 -4.09 -35.78 17.10
CA SER A 43 -5.00 -35.92 18.25
C SER A 43 -6.28 -36.68 17.93
N TRP A 44 -6.58 -36.92 16.65
CA TRP A 44 -7.63 -37.86 16.23
C TRP A 44 -7.22 -39.32 16.45
N ASP A 45 -5.91 -39.61 16.51
CA ASP A 45 -5.36 -40.88 16.95
C ASP A 45 -5.12 -40.80 18.46
N GLU A 46 -6.08 -41.29 19.25
CA GLU A 46 -6.11 -41.13 20.70
C GLU A 46 -4.85 -41.67 21.40
N THR A 47 -4.37 -40.90 22.40
CA THR A 47 -3.42 -41.26 23.48
C THR A 47 -1.92 -41.27 23.20
N ASP A 48 -1.37 -40.28 22.47
CA ASP A 48 0.08 -40.02 22.52
C ASP A 48 0.45 -38.94 23.57
N PRO A 49 1.20 -39.29 24.65
CA PRO A 49 1.75 -38.33 25.61
C PRO A 49 2.66 -37.27 24.98
N GLU A 50 3.30 -37.54 23.84
CA GLU A 50 4.11 -36.54 23.11
C GLU A 50 3.24 -35.42 22.54
N THR A 51 2.01 -35.71 22.11
CA THR A 51 1.05 -34.70 21.60
C THR A 51 0.70 -33.68 22.70
N LEU A 52 0.51 -34.14 23.94
CA LEU A 52 0.29 -33.29 25.12
C LEU A 52 1.53 -32.47 25.49
N ALA A 53 2.73 -33.04 25.37
CA ALA A 53 4.00 -32.33 25.56
C ALA A 53 4.22 -31.25 24.48
N GLN A 54 3.77 -31.49 23.25
CA GLN A 54 3.87 -30.52 22.16
C GLN A 54 2.85 -29.37 22.29
N LEU A 55 1.65 -29.64 22.81
CA LEU A 55 0.66 -28.61 23.17
C LEU A 55 1.17 -27.67 24.28
N THR A 56 2.00 -28.18 25.19
CA THR A 56 2.59 -27.41 26.30
C THR A 56 3.90 -26.68 25.97
N ILE A 57 4.37 -26.71 24.71
CA ILE A 57 5.54 -25.90 24.27
C ILE A 57 5.14 -24.45 23.93
N VAL A 58 3.85 -24.19 23.65
CA VAL A 58 3.35 -22.85 23.31
C VAL A 58 3.64 -21.80 24.40
N PRO A 59 3.65 -22.10 25.72
CA PRO A 59 4.03 -21.14 26.76
C PRO A 59 5.56 -21.04 27.01
N TYR A 60 6.38 -22.02 26.63
CA TYR A 60 7.80 -22.02 27.02
C TYR A 60 8.64 -21.05 26.16
N THR A 61 8.34 -20.96 24.86
CA THR A 61 8.92 -19.93 23.98
C THR A 61 8.53 -18.52 24.45
N ILE A 62 7.27 -18.35 24.88
CA ILE A 62 6.76 -17.10 25.46
C ILE A 62 7.49 -16.75 26.78
N ARG A 63 7.89 -17.74 27.58
CA ARG A 63 8.65 -17.56 28.84
C ARG A 63 10.13 -17.24 28.62
N LYS A 64 10.76 -17.83 27.60
CA LYS A 64 12.21 -17.68 27.34
C LYS A 64 12.60 -16.36 26.66
N PHE A 65 11.63 -15.63 26.10
CA PHE A 65 11.87 -14.30 25.54
C PHE A 65 11.90 -13.17 26.57
N GLY A 66 11.83 -13.47 27.87
CA GLY A 66 12.19 -12.53 28.93
C GLY A 66 11.28 -11.30 29.01
N ASN A 67 10.42 -11.29 30.02
CA ASN A 67 9.54 -10.19 30.39
C ASN A 67 8.41 -9.83 29.41
N LEU A 68 7.42 -10.74 29.28
CA LEU A 68 6.03 -10.30 29.02
C LEU A 68 5.56 -9.26 30.06
N ASN A 69 6.11 -9.30 31.27
CA ASN A 69 5.86 -8.29 32.29
C ASN A 69 6.50 -6.93 31.95
N ASP A 70 7.56 -6.82 31.15
CA ASP A 70 8.09 -5.51 30.68
C ASP A 70 7.35 -5.03 29.43
N LEU A 71 6.90 -5.94 28.56
CA LEU A 71 6.03 -5.59 27.44
C LEU A 71 4.67 -5.01 27.91
N CYS A 72 4.21 -5.42 29.10
CA CYS A 72 3.06 -4.80 29.78
C CYS A 72 3.45 -3.64 30.74
N ALA A 73 4.62 -3.66 31.39
CA ALA A 73 5.03 -2.61 32.35
C ALA A 73 5.54 -1.33 31.68
N SER A 74 5.95 -1.38 30.41
CA SER A 74 6.10 -0.19 29.57
C SER A 74 4.90 0.01 28.64
N SER A 75 3.68 -0.11 29.17
CA SER A 75 2.51 0.55 28.62
C SER A 75 2.73 2.08 28.68
N GLU A 76 3.72 2.59 27.95
CA GLU A 76 3.67 3.97 27.50
C GLU A 76 2.46 4.07 26.61
N ALA A 77 1.37 4.54 27.22
CA ALA A 77 0.16 4.95 26.52
C ALA A 77 0.60 5.62 25.22
N ILE A 78 0.16 5.06 24.09
CA ILE A 78 0.26 5.77 22.82
C ILE A 78 -0.55 7.04 23.07
N PRO A 79 0.06 8.23 23.12
CA PRO A 79 -0.64 9.44 23.54
C PRO A 79 -1.83 9.60 22.60
N MET A 80 -3.03 9.73 23.17
CA MET A 80 -4.20 10.14 22.40
C MET A 80 -3.85 11.45 21.70
N ILE A 81 -3.87 11.45 20.36
CA ILE A 81 -3.32 12.56 19.59
C ILE A 81 -4.43 13.54 19.24
N HIS A 82 -4.40 14.73 19.86
CA HIS A 82 -5.19 15.86 19.39
C HIS A 82 -4.67 16.33 18.01
N SER A 83 -5.61 16.65 17.12
CA SER A 83 -5.49 16.66 15.65
C SER A 83 -4.42 17.56 15.02
N SER A 84 -3.81 18.50 15.75
CA SER A 84 -2.94 19.53 15.15
C SER A 84 -1.46 19.18 15.06
N ASN A 85 -1.00 18.04 15.62
CA ASN A 85 0.44 17.74 15.74
C ASN A 85 0.81 16.24 15.58
N LYS A 86 0.08 15.50 14.74
CA LYS A 86 0.28 14.04 14.56
C LYS A 86 1.69 13.69 14.06
N ASP A 87 2.21 14.46 13.12
CA ASP A 87 3.49 14.18 12.44
C ASP A 87 4.72 14.27 13.36
N LEU A 88 4.59 14.94 14.51
CA LEU A 88 5.67 15.13 15.48
C LEU A 88 5.42 14.40 16.81
N ALA A 89 4.34 13.62 16.93
CA ALA A 89 3.94 13.02 18.21
C ALA A 89 5.00 12.05 18.75
N ILE A 90 5.56 11.19 17.89
CA ILE A 90 6.66 10.27 18.24
C ILE A 90 7.90 11.07 18.65
N MET A 91 8.25 12.10 17.90
CA MET A 91 9.41 12.95 18.20
C MET A 91 9.28 13.69 19.53
N LYS A 92 8.07 14.19 19.85
CA LYS A 92 7.76 14.84 21.12
C LYS A 92 7.81 13.85 22.29
N SER A 93 7.33 12.62 22.12
CA SER A 93 7.37 11.61 23.18
C SER A 93 8.79 11.10 23.47
N ILE A 94 9.69 11.16 22.50
CA ILE A 94 11.09 10.74 22.67
C ILE A 94 11.92 11.81 23.40
N ARG A 95 11.60 13.10 23.22
CA ARG A 95 12.35 14.22 23.80
C ARG A 95 12.51 14.10 25.32
N THR A 96 11.49 13.64 26.03
CA THR A 96 11.53 13.42 27.48
C THR A 96 12.49 12.31 27.90
N LYS A 97 12.58 11.21 27.13
CA LYS A 97 13.51 10.10 27.38
C LYS A 97 14.97 10.45 27.08
N ILE A 98 15.19 11.29 26.07
CA ILE A 98 16.53 11.78 25.73
C ILE A 98 17.02 12.73 26.83
N LEU A 99 16.15 13.64 27.30
CA LEU A 99 16.49 14.61 28.34
C LEU A 99 16.79 13.96 29.70
N SER A 100 16.27 12.75 29.96
CA SER A 100 16.60 11.99 31.16
C SER A 100 17.94 11.22 31.06
N GLY A 101 18.65 11.31 29.92
CA GLY A 101 19.96 10.67 29.72
C GLY A 101 19.93 9.14 29.65
N SER A 102 18.74 8.54 29.58
CA SER A 102 18.54 7.09 29.76
C SER A 102 18.79 6.24 28.51
N THR A 103 18.62 6.80 27.32
CA THR A 103 18.67 6.06 26.04
C THR A 103 19.09 6.98 24.90
N CYS A 104 19.68 6.38 23.85
CA CYS A 104 20.03 7.14 22.66
C CYS A 104 18.78 7.49 21.84
N ALA A 105 18.80 8.61 21.10
CA ALA A 105 17.64 9.11 20.35
C ALA A 105 17.11 8.09 19.31
N CYS A 106 18.02 7.37 18.63
CA CYS A 106 17.64 6.35 17.67
C CYS A 106 17.00 5.13 18.35
N GLU A 107 17.56 4.69 19.48
CA GLU A 107 17.01 3.59 20.29
C GLU A 107 15.58 3.90 20.72
N ALA A 108 15.37 5.12 21.24
CA ALA A 108 14.05 5.58 21.67
C ALA A 108 13.06 5.67 20.49
N LEU A 109 13.53 6.11 19.32
CA LEU A 109 12.72 6.14 18.10
C LEU A 109 12.34 4.74 17.62
N MET A 110 13.32 3.85 17.50
CA MET A 110 13.11 2.47 17.05
C MET A 110 12.19 1.71 18.00
N SER A 111 12.39 1.86 19.30
CA SER A 111 11.50 1.31 20.33
C SER A 111 10.07 1.82 20.15
N ARG A 112 9.88 3.14 19.95
CA ARG A 112 8.54 3.71 19.81
C ARG A 112 7.83 3.27 18.54
N LEU A 113 8.53 3.23 17.41
CA LEU A 113 7.99 2.72 16.15
C LEU A 113 7.61 1.24 16.26
N SER A 114 8.45 0.45 16.94
CA SER A 114 8.19 -0.97 17.22
C SER A 114 6.91 -1.14 18.06
N THR A 115 6.71 -0.36 19.12
CA THR A 115 5.49 -0.39 19.93
C THR A 115 4.24 -0.04 19.11
N VAL A 116 4.31 0.98 18.25
CA VAL A 116 3.18 1.36 17.38
C VAL A 116 2.85 0.24 16.39
N LEU A 117 3.88 -0.39 15.81
CA LEU A 117 3.71 -1.53 14.90
C LEU A 117 3.11 -2.75 15.61
N ASP A 118 3.60 -3.10 16.80
CA ASP A 118 3.09 -4.21 17.60
C ASP A 118 1.61 -4.01 17.96
N ALA A 119 1.26 -2.82 18.44
CA ALA A 119 -0.13 -2.49 18.74
C ALA A 119 -1.01 -2.59 17.48
N GLY A 120 -0.51 -2.12 16.33
CA GLY A 120 -1.23 -2.22 15.05
C GLY A 120 -1.42 -3.66 14.59
N MET A 121 -0.37 -4.47 14.70
CA MET A 121 -0.41 -5.90 14.34
C MET A 121 -1.33 -6.72 15.25
N GLY A 122 -1.44 -6.35 16.53
CA GLY A 122 -2.42 -6.93 17.46
C GLY A 122 -3.87 -6.61 17.09
N GLU A 123 -4.13 -5.43 16.52
CA GLU A 123 -5.48 -4.97 16.18
C GLU A 123 -5.96 -5.41 14.79
N ILE A 124 -5.05 -5.71 13.87
CA ILE A 124 -5.36 -6.05 12.47
C ILE A 124 -6.42 -7.17 12.38
N ASN A 125 -6.34 -8.21 13.21
CA ASN A 125 -7.27 -9.36 13.12
C ASN A 125 -8.51 -9.24 14.01
N ILE A 126 -8.74 -8.11 14.68
CA ILE A 126 -9.92 -7.92 15.55
C ILE A 126 -11.15 -7.62 14.68
N VAL A 127 -12.25 -8.31 14.97
CA VAL A 127 -13.55 -8.10 14.32
C VAL A 127 -14.56 -7.65 15.39
N PRO A 128 -15.25 -6.50 15.22
CA PRO A 128 -15.18 -5.57 14.07
C PRO A 128 -13.84 -4.83 13.95
N VAL A 129 -13.45 -4.50 12.71
CA VAL A 129 -12.17 -3.81 12.43
C VAL A 129 -12.14 -2.45 13.13
N PRO A 130 -11.17 -2.18 14.02
CA PRO A 130 -11.04 -0.90 14.72
C PRO A 130 -10.42 0.17 13.81
N GLU A 131 -11.17 0.59 12.78
CA GLU A 131 -10.70 1.45 11.68
C GLU A 131 -10.00 2.74 12.17
N GLN A 132 -10.61 3.45 13.13
CA GLN A 132 -10.05 4.69 13.67
C GLN A 132 -8.72 4.48 14.38
N SER A 133 -8.59 3.42 15.18
CA SER A 133 -7.37 3.08 15.90
C SER A 133 -6.23 2.71 14.94
N LEU A 134 -6.55 1.96 13.88
CA LEU A 134 -5.59 1.60 12.84
C LEU A 134 -5.15 2.83 12.01
N LEU A 135 -6.07 3.75 11.72
CA LEU A 135 -5.76 5.02 11.06
C LEU A 135 -4.79 5.87 11.88
N GLU A 136 -4.99 5.95 13.20
CA GLU A 136 -4.11 6.71 14.09
C GLU A 136 -2.68 6.15 14.09
N LYS A 137 -2.54 4.82 14.10
CA LYS A 137 -1.23 4.16 13.99
C LYS A 137 -0.59 4.38 12.63
N LEU A 138 -1.36 4.34 11.55
CA LEU A 138 -0.85 4.63 10.20
C LEU A 138 -0.35 6.08 10.09
N GLU A 139 -1.10 7.05 10.61
CA GLU A 139 -0.69 8.46 10.63
C GLU A 139 0.58 8.68 11.47
N LEU A 140 0.74 7.95 12.59
CA LEU A 140 1.98 7.97 13.38
C LEU A 140 3.19 7.44 12.60
N LEU A 141 3.00 6.40 11.80
CA LEU A 141 4.07 5.75 11.03
C LEU A 141 4.40 6.49 9.72
N LYS A 142 3.45 7.24 9.17
CA LYS A 142 3.53 7.94 7.88
C LYS A 142 4.84 8.72 7.65
N PRO A 143 5.37 9.51 8.60
CA PRO A 143 6.63 10.25 8.39
C PRO A 143 7.85 9.34 8.21
N PHE A 144 7.78 8.09 8.68
CA PHE A 144 8.90 7.16 8.74
C PHE A 144 8.90 6.15 7.59
N VAL A 145 7.81 6.05 6.83
CA VAL A 145 7.67 4.99 5.80
C VAL A 145 8.78 5.02 4.74
N GLN A 146 9.21 6.20 4.32
CA GLN A 146 10.32 6.29 3.35
C GLN A 146 11.67 5.87 3.96
N ALA A 147 11.95 6.27 5.20
CA ALA A 147 13.19 5.91 5.89
C ALA A 147 13.29 4.39 6.16
N PHE A 148 12.15 3.73 6.38
CA PHE A 148 12.05 2.29 6.66
C PHE A 148 11.46 1.48 5.50
N LYS A 149 11.55 1.98 4.26
CA LYS A 149 10.96 1.31 3.09
C LYS A 149 11.44 -0.13 2.87
N LYS A 150 12.67 -0.45 3.31
CA LYS A 150 13.25 -1.81 3.21
C LYS A 150 13.00 -2.67 4.45
N ASP A 151 12.36 -2.13 5.48
CA ASP A 151 12.06 -2.88 6.69
C ASP A 151 10.89 -3.84 6.46
N VAL A 152 11.14 -5.13 6.72
CA VAL A 152 10.19 -6.22 6.46
C VAL A 152 8.98 -6.12 7.39
N SER A 153 9.18 -5.68 8.63
CA SER A 153 8.13 -5.59 9.64
C SER A 153 7.10 -4.52 9.27
N LEU A 154 7.58 -3.33 8.91
CA LEU A 154 6.72 -2.24 8.44
C LEU A 154 6.00 -2.61 7.14
N THR A 155 6.72 -3.21 6.19
CA THR A 155 6.13 -3.65 4.92
C THR A 155 5.02 -4.68 5.14
N ASN A 156 5.25 -5.67 6.01
CA ASN A 156 4.25 -6.68 6.37
C ASN A 156 3.01 -6.06 7.04
N PHE A 157 3.20 -5.11 7.95
CA PHE A 157 2.09 -4.38 8.56
C PHE A 157 1.24 -3.67 7.51
N LEU A 158 1.86 -2.89 6.61
CA LEU A 158 1.16 -2.15 5.55
C LEU A 158 0.40 -3.08 4.59
N ILE A 159 1.01 -4.20 4.17
CA ILE A 159 0.36 -5.21 3.32
C ILE A 159 -0.84 -5.84 4.02
N ARG A 160 -0.71 -6.21 5.30
CA ARG A 160 -1.82 -6.79 6.08
C ARG A 160 -2.95 -5.78 6.26
N LEU A 161 -2.61 -4.52 6.52
CA LEU A 161 -3.58 -3.44 6.67
C LEU A 161 -4.36 -3.20 5.37
N TRP A 162 -3.68 -3.20 4.21
CA TRP A 162 -4.32 -3.17 2.89
C TRP A 162 -5.34 -4.29 2.69
N LYS A 163 -4.95 -5.53 2.95
CA LYS A 163 -5.82 -6.70 2.77
C LYS A 163 -7.10 -6.59 3.61
N ILE A 164 -6.98 -6.13 4.85
CA ILE A 164 -8.13 -6.00 5.76
C ILE A 164 -9.00 -4.81 5.38
N ALA A 165 -8.39 -3.68 5.01
CA ALA A 165 -9.12 -2.51 4.57
C ALA A 165 -10.00 -2.83 3.35
N ILE A 166 -9.49 -3.58 2.37
CA ILE A 166 -10.27 -3.97 1.19
C ILE A 166 -11.28 -5.08 1.50
N ARG A 167 -10.92 -6.06 2.33
CA ARG A 167 -11.80 -7.17 2.69
C ARG A 167 -13.06 -6.69 3.40
N PHE A 168 -12.91 -5.73 4.31
CA PHE A 168 -13.98 -5.20 5.16
C PHE A 168 -14.50 -3.83 4.71
N ASP A 169 -14.19 -3.41 3.47
CA ASP A 169 -14.66 -2.17 2.85
C ASP A 169 -14.47 -0.93 3.74
N ARG A 170 -13.21 -0.61 4.05
CA ARG A 170 -12.77 0.50 4.91
C ARG A 170 -12.18 1.61 4.06
N PRO A 171 -13.01 2.49 3.46
CA PRO A 171 -12.56 3.46 2.47
C PRO A 171 -11.59 4.49 3.04
N ASN A 172 -11.71 4.87 4.32
CA ASN A 172 -10.79 5.83 4.94
C ASN A 172 -9.39 5.20 5.12
N LEU A 173 -9.32 3.93 5.51
CA LEU A 173 -8.05 3.20 5.56
C LEU A 173 -7.43 3.04 4.17
N ILE A 174 -8.20 2.65 3.15
CA ILE A 174 -7.69 2.52 1.78
C ILE A 174 -7.15 3.87 1.28
N LYS A 175 -7.89 4.96 1.53
CA LYS A 175 -7.47 6.33 1.22
C LYS A 175 -6.11 6.66 1.85
N ALA A 176 -5.96 6.45 3.16
CA ALA A 176 -4.72 6.74 3.87
C ALA A 176 -3.56 5.85 3.38
N LEU A 177 -3.82 4.56 3.16
CA LEU A 177 -2.83 3.61 2.65
C LEU A 177 -2.35 3.95 1.24
N ALA A 178 -3.23 4.43 0.36
CA ALA A 178 -2.83 4.85 -0.98
C ALA A 178 -1.87 6.05 -0.98
N GLN A 179 -1.95 6.91 0.03
CA GLN A 179 -1.02 8.03 0.20
C GLN A 179 0.33 7.58 0.78
N VAL A 180 0.33 6.57 1.65
CA VAL A 180 1.51 6.14 2.41
C VAL A 180 2.29 5.03 1.71
N TYR A 181 1.60 4.02 1.18
CA TYR A 181 2.17 2.82 0.59
C TYR A 181 1.40 2.38 -0.66
N PRO A 182 1.45 3.16 -1.75
CA PRO A 182 0.79 2.83 -3.01
C PRO A 182 1.38 1.59 -3.73
N GLN A 183 2.59 1.14 -3.35
CA GLN A 183 3.29 0.02 -4.00
C GLN A 183 2.52 -1.30 -3.92
N PHE A 184 1.62 -1.44 -2.93
CA PHE A 184 0.68 -2.56 -2.87
C PHE A 184 -0.18 -2.65 -4.15
N LEU A 185 -0.67 -1.52 -4.66
CA LEU A 185 -1.47 -1.46 -5.88
C LEU A 185 -0.62 -1.79 -7.11
N SER A 186 0.63 -1.31 -7.17
CA SER A 186 1.57 -1.66 -8.25
C SER A 186 1.78 -3.17 -8.37
N THR A 187 1.97 -3.86 -7.25
CA THR A 187 2.14 -5.33 -7.23
C THR A 187 0.88 -6.03 -7.75
N LEU A 188 -0.31 -5.56 -7.36
CA LEU A 188 -1.57 -6.10 -7.83
C LEU A 188 -1.75 -5.91 -9.35
N ILE A 189 -1.36 -4.73 -9.86
CA ILE A 189 -1.40 -4.40 -11.28
C ILE A 189 -0.42 -5.28 -12.06
N ASP A 190 0.78 -5.52 -11.55
CA ASP A 190 1.78 -6.37 -12.21
C ASP A 190 1.28 -7.80 -12.37
N GLU A 191 0.59 -8.36 -11.38
CA GLU A 191 -0.04 -9.68 -11.51
C GLU A 191 -1.15 -9.67 -12.57
N LEU A 192 -1.98 -8.63 -12.61
CA LEU A 192 -3.04 -8.50 -13.62
C LEU A 192 -2.47 -8.36 -15.04
N MET A 193 -1.34 -7.66 -15.21
CA MET A 193 -0.68 -7.48 -16.51
C MET A 193 0.01 -8.76 -17.05
N LYS A 194 0.16 -9.81 -16.23
CA LYS A 194 0.67 -11.12 -16.70
C LYS A 194 -0.37 -11.91 -17.47
N ILE A 195 -1.66 -11.64 -17.27
CA ILE A 195 -2.76 -12.26 -18.01
C ILE A 195 -2.63 -11.86 -19.49
N HIS A 196 -2.66 -12.84 -20.40
CA HIS A 196 -2.43 -12.57 -21.83
C HIS A 196 -3.65 -11.95 -22.52
N ASP A 197 -4.85 -12.43 -22.20
CA ASP A 197 -6.12 -11.94 -22.76
C ASP A 197 -6.84 -11.05 -21.75
N ILE A 198 -6.35 -9.82 -21.61
CA ILE A 198 -6.93 -8.82 -20.71
C ILE A 198 -8.11 -8.17 -21.42
N ASP A 199 -9.33 -8.56 -21.04
CA ASP A 199 -10.53 -7.78 -21.29
C ASP A 199 -11.33 -7.61 -20.00
N TYR A 200 -12.30 -6.70 -20.01
CA TYR A 200 -13.08 -6.42 -18.82
C TYR A 200 -13.88 -7.63 -18.32
N ASP A 201 -14.42 -8.43 -19.25
CA ASP A 201 -15.33 -9.52 -18.93
C ASP A 201 -14.54 -10.74 -18.39
N SER A 202 -13.33 -10.98 -18.89
CA SER A 202 -12.39 -11.98 -18.37
C SER A 202 -11.89 -11.60 -16.97
N LEU A 203 -11.53 -10.34 -16.76
CA LEU A 203 -11.02 -9.82 -15.49
C LEU A 203 -12.06 -9.80 -14.37
N GLN A 204 -13.35 -9.59 -14.67
CA GLN A 204 -14.39 -9.54 -13.64
C GLN A 204 -14.43 -10.78 -12.74
N SER A 205 -14.02 -11.93 -13.24
CA SER A 205 -14.01 -13.18 -12.49
C SER A 205 -12.84 -13.28 -11.50
N SER A 206 -11.72 -12.60 -11.78
CA SER A 206 -10.49 -12.62 -10.97
C SER A 206 -10.69 -11.96 -9.60
N ASN A 207 -10.15 -12.60 -8.56
CA ASN A 207 -10.16 -12.04 -7.22
C ASN A 207 -9.32 -10.76 -7.18
N GLU A 208 -8.15 -10.77 -7.82
CA GLU A 208 -7.22 -9.65 -7.91
C GLU A 208 -7.89 -8.42 -8.50
N PHE A 209 -8.66 -8.60 -9.59
CA PHE A 209 -9.39 -7.49 -10.20
C PHE A 209 -10.56 -7.02 -9.34
N LYS A 210 -11.29 -7.92 -8.66
CA LYS A 210 -12.33 -7.53 -7.68
C LYS A 210 -11.74 -6.75 -6.49
N PHE A 211 -10.53 -7.11 -6.06
CA PHE A 211 -9.80 -6.35 -5.04
C PHE A 211 -9.44 -4.96 -5.55
N LEU A 212 -8.91 -4.88 -6.78
CA LEU A 212 -8.56 -3.60 -7.40
C LEU A 212 -9.79 -2.72 -7.60
N SER A 213 -10.90 -3.27 -8.10
CA SER A 213 -12.12 -2.51 -8.41
C SER A 213 -12.70 -1.80 -7.19
N ARG A 214 -12.61 -2.40 -6.00
CA ARG A 214 -13.00 -1.75 -4.73
C ARG A 214 -12.10 -0.55 -4.41
N CYS A 215 -10.80 -0.64 -4.70
CA CYS A 215 -9.85 0.45 -4.50
C CYS A 215 -10.09 1.60 -5.49
N LEU A 216 -10.49 1.30 -6.73
CA LEU A 216 -10.71 2.30 -7.78
C LEU A 216 -11.82 3.31 -7.48
N MET A 217 -12.66 3.06 -6.47
CA MET A 217 -13.72 3.96 -6.04
C MET A 217 -13.21 5.10 -5.14
N ILE A 218 -11.92 5.10 -4.83
CA ILE A 218 -11.28 6.05 -3.92
C ILE A 218 -10.24 6.84 -4.70
N SER A 219 -10.36 8.17 -4.73
CA SER A 219 -9.58 9.08 -5.59
C SER A 219 -8.07 8.82 -5.54
N GLU A 220 -7.49 8.66 -4.35
CA GLU A 220 -6.05 8.42 -4.18
C GLU A 220 -5.61 7.08 -4.77
N SER A 221 -6.40 6.02 -4.55
CA SER A 221 -6.11 4.70 -5.09
C SER A 221 -6.33 4.65 -6.60
N PHE A 222 -7.39 5.27 -7.09
CA PHE A 222 -7.72 5.40 -8.50
C PHE A 222 -6.58 6.07 -9.27
N TYR A 223 -6.19 7.26 -8.83
CA TYR A 223 -5.15 8.02 -9.52
C TYR A 223 -3.77 7.36 -9.39
N ALA A 224 -3.44 6.75 -8.24
CA ALA A 224 -2.20 5.98 -8.09
C ALA A 224 -2.15 4.76 -9.04
N THR A 225 -3.28 4.05 -9.20
CA THR A 225 -3.40 2.92 -10.12
C THR A 225 -3.16 3.38 -11.56
N LEU A 226 -3.90 4.40 -12.01
CA LEU A 226 -3.78 4.92 -13.37
C LEU A 226 -2.37 5.46 -13.64
N SER A 227 -1.78 6.18 -12.69
CA SER A 227 -0.41 6.70 -12.79
C SER A 227 0.62 5.58 -12.94
N TYR A 228 0.40 4.44 -12.28
CA TYR A 228 1.28 3.28 -12.39
C TYR A 228 1.12 2.58 -13.74
N ILE A 229 -0.11 2.26 -14.15
CA ILE A 229 -0.37 1.61 -15.43
C ILE A 229 0.10 2.51 -16.58
N ALA A 230 -0.07 3.82 -16.46
CA ALA A 230 0.36 4.76 -17.48
C ALA A 230 1.87 4.76 -17.72
N LYS A 231 2.69 4.29 -16.78
CA LYS A 231 4.15 4.17 -16.97
C LYS A 231 4.56 2.91 -17.73
N GLN A 232 3.67 1.95 -17.90
CA GLN A 232 3.94 0.65 -18.51
C GLN A 232 3.94 0.72 -20.04
N ASN A 233 4.30 -0.39 -20.69
CA ASN A 233 4.18 -0.54 -22.14
C ASN A 233 2.71 -0.37 -22.54
N ARG A 234 2.47 0.55 -23.47
CA ARG A 234 1.14 1.01 -23.83
C ARG A 234 0.26 -0.10 -24.40
N SER A 235 0.77 -0.95 -25.28
CA SER A 235 -0.03 -2.00 -25.94
C SER A 235 -0.58 -2.98 -24.90
N ARG A 236 0.22 -3.31 -23.88
CA ARG A 236 -0.17 -4.20 -22.77
C ARG A 236 -1.03 -3.49 -21.72
N ALA A 237 -0.81 -2.20 -21.50
CA ALA A 237 -1.44 -1.43 -20.45
C ALA A 237 -2.86 -0.94 -20.83
N GLN A 238 -3.09 -0.69 -22.13
CA GLN A 238 -4.35 -0.12 -22.62
C GLN A 238 -5.58 -0.95 -22.28
N PRO A 239 -5.59 -2.29 -22.45
CA PRO A 239 -6.75 -3.11 -22.09
C PRO A 239 -7.06 -3.06 -20.60
N LEU A 240 -6.03 -3.08 -19.75
CA LEU A 240 -6.20 -3.00 -18.30
C LEU A 240 -6.74 -1.64 -17.85
N ILE A 241 -6.24 -0.53 -18.41
CA ILE A 241 -6.81 0.80 -18.15
C ILE A 241 -8.28 0.84 -18.58
N SER A 242 -8.60 0.35 -19.77
CA SER A 242 -9.98 0.29 -20.26
C SER A 242 -10.89 -0.49 -19.30
N ALA A 243 -10.43 -1.66 -18.83
CA ALA A 243 -11.15 -2.46 -17.84
C ALA A 243 -11.33 -1.72 -16.50
N CYS A 244 -10.28 -1.06 -15.99
CA CYS A 244 -10.37 -0.26 -14.77
C CYS A 244 -11.38 0.88 -14.90
N ILE A 245 -11.35 1.64 -16.01
CA ILE A 245 -12.26 2.75 -16.26
C ILE A 245 -13.70 2.23 -16.41
N ARG A 246 -13.92 1.11 -17.10
CA ARG A 246 -15.23 0.48 -17.23
C ARG A 246 -15.76 0.02 -15.87
N ALA A 247 -14.94 -0.67 -15.06
CA ALA A 247 -15.28 -1.07 -13.70
C ALA A 247 -15.76 0.10 -12.83
N THR A 248 -15.06 1.24 -12.92
CA THR A 248 -15.39 2.44 -12.15
C THR A 248 -16.65 3.13 -12.67
N LYS A 249 -16.78 3.33 -13.99
CA LYS A 249 -17.95 3.99 -14.60
C LYS A 249 -19.26 3.21 -14.39
N VAL A 250 -19.20 1.88 -14.29
CA VAL A 250 -20.38 1.04 -13.99
C VAL A 250 -20.91 1.27 -12.56
N GLN A 251 -20.04 1.65 -11.62
CA GLN A 251 -20.40 1.78 -10.21
C GLN A 251 -20.66 3.23 -9.77
N LEU A 252 -20.27 4.22 -10.57
CA LEU A 252 -20.34 5.64 -10.22
C LEU A 252 -21.16 6.43 -11.22
N SER A 253 -21.88 7.44 -10.73
CA SER A 253 -22.39 8.51 -11.60
C SER A 253 -21.23 9.28 -12.25
N SER A 254 -21.48 9.94 -13.38
CA SER A 254 -20.49 10.79 -14.07
C SER A 254 -19.81 11.80 -13.12
N LYS A 255 -20.60 12.47 -12.28
CA LYS A 255 -20.10 13.42 -11.26
C LYS A 255 -19.14 12.76 -10.27
N GLN A 256 -19.46 11.56 -9.78
CA GLN A 256 -18.60 10.85 -8.84
C GLN A 256 -17.34 10.32 -9.52
N TYR A 257 -17.45 9.81 -10.75
CA TYR A 257 -16.31 9.38 -11.55
C TYR A 257 -15.29 10.51 -11.74
N PHE A 258 -15.74 11.69 -12.17
CA PHE A 258 -14.83 12.82 -12.35
C PHE A 258 -14.27 13.36 -11.02
N ALA A 259 -14.97 13.15 -9.90
CA ALA A 259 -14.44 13.48 -8.58
C ALA A 259 -13.24 12.61 -8.14
N LEU A 260 -13.02 11.45 -8.78
CA LEU A 260 -11.85 10.61 -8.54
C LEU A 260 -10.55 11.25 -9.05
N PHE A 261 -10.63 12.11 -10.06
CA PHE A 261 -9.46 12.81 -10.59
C PHE A 261 -9.05 13.95 -9.65
N PRO A 262 -7.73 14.15 -9.43
CA PRO A 262 -7.20 15.33 -8.75
C PRO A 262 -7.71 16.62 -9.38
N MET A 263 -7.94 17.65 -8.54
CA MET A 263 -8.46 18.96 -8.99
C MET A 263 -7.65 19.55 -10.15
N ARG A 264 -6.33 19.34 -10.17
CA ARG A 264 -5.44 19.86 -11.22
C ARG A 264 -5.71 19.29 -12.62
N ILE A 265 -6.21 18.06 -12.72
CA ILE A 265 -6.42 17.37 -14.02
C ILE A 265 -7.89 17.10 -14.33
N ARG A 266 -8.77 17.24 -13.34
CA ARG A 266 -10.19 16.98 -13.48
C ARG A 266 -10.85 17.75 -14.64
N PRO A 267 -10.57 19.05 -14.86
CA PRO A 267 -11.16 19.77 -15.99
C PRO A 267 -10.81 19.14 -17.35
N TYR A 268 -9.53 18.76 -17.53
CA TYR A 268 -9.07 18.08 -18.74
C TYR A 268 -9.71 16.70 -18.90
N ALA A 269 -9.85 15.94 -17.80
CA ALA A 269 -10.50 14.63 -17.83
C ALA A 269 -11.98 14.73 -18.25
N ILE A 270 -12.69 15.77 -17.81
CA ILE A 270 -14.07 16.05 -18.21
C ILE A 270 -14.11 16.35 -19.71
N ILE A 271 -13.34 17.36 -20.14
CA ILE A 271 -13.30 17.79 -21.55
C ILE A 271 -12.96 16.59 -22.45
N MET A 272 -11.88 15.87 -22.18
CA MET A 272 -11.46 14.72 -23.00
C MET A 272 -12.39 13.49 -22.94
N ASN A 273 -13.35 13.42 -22.02
CA ASN A 273 -14.37 12.36 -22.00
C ASN A 273 -15.70 12.81 -22.61
N GLU A 274 -15.99 14.12 -22.62
CA GLU A 274 -17.27 14.67 -23.08
C GLU A 274 -17.19 15.28 -24.50
N VAL A 275 -15.99 15.43 -25.07
CA VAL A 275 -15.81 16.01 -26.40
C VAL A 275 -16.41 15.13 -27.51
N ILE A 276 -17.16 15.80 -28.40
CA ILE A 276 -17.79 15.22 -29.60
C ILE A 276 -16.89 15.39 -30.84
N ASN A 277 -16.13 16.50 -30.94
CA ASN A 277 -15.18 16.74 -32.02
C ASN A 277 -13.73 16.86 -31.49
N PRO A 278 -12.92 15.81 -31.63
CA PRO A 278 -11.56 15.79 -31.12
C PRO A 278 -10.54 16.58 -31.95
N ASN A 279 -10.94 17.06 -33.13
CA ASN A 279 -10.14 17.94 -34.00
C ASN A 279 -10.44 19.43 -33.78
N ASP A 280 -11.01 19.79 -32.63
CA ASP A 280 -11.26 21.18 -32.26
C ASP A 280 -9.92 21.91 -31.97
N PRO A 281 -9.59 23.01 -32.66
CA PRO A 281 -8.34 23.75 -32.47
C PRO A 281 -8.13 24.28 -31.04
N GLU A 282 -9.21 24.65 -30.35
CA GLU A 282 -9.12 25.13 -28.96
C GLU A 282 -8.76 23.98 -28.02
N LEU A 283 -9.32 22.80 -28.28
CA LEU A 283 -9.00 21.59 -27.54
C LEU A 283 -7.56 21.15 -27.78
N GLU A 284 -7.09 21.20 -29.02
CA GLU A 284 -5.70 20.89 -29.37
C GLU A 284 -4.72 21.80 -28.64
N MET A 285 -5.01 23.11 -28.56
CA MET A 285 -4.23 24.07 -27.79
C MET A 285 -4.20 23.73 -26.29
N VAL A 286 -5.36 23.43 -25.68
CA VAL A 286 -5.48 23.07 -24.26
C VAL A 286 -4.74 21.76 -23.94
N ILE A 287 -4.86 20.76 -24.82
CA ILE A 287 -4.14 19.49 -24.70
C ILE A 287 -2.63 19.69 -24.87
N GLY A 288 -2.22 20.50 -25.85
CA GLY A 288 -0.81 20.85 -26.08
C GLY A 288 -0.19 21.58 -24.89
N GLN A 289 -0.93 22.47 -24.24
CA GLN A 289 -0.52 23.13 -23.01
C GLN A 289 -0.37 22.11 -21.86
N LEU A 290 -1.34 21.20 -21.67
CA LEU A 290 -1.24 20.15 -20.67
C LEU A 290 -0.02 19.24 -20.91
N LYS A 291 0.22 18.85 -22.17
CA LYS A 291 1.39 18.05 -22.55
C LYS A 291 2.70 18.74 -22.17
N LYS A 292 2.78 20.06 -22.36
CA LYS A 292 3.97 20.86 -22.03
C LYS A 292 4.15 21.07 -20.52
N GLU A 293 3.06 21.36 -19.80
CA GLU A 293 3.12 21.71 -18.38
C GLU A 293 3.11 20.49 -17.44
N GLN A 294 2.37 19.44 -17.81
CA GLN A 294 2.13 18.25 -16.98
C GLN A 294 2.15 16.98 -17.85
N PRO A 295 3.32 16.60 -18.41
CA PRO A 295 3.43 15.49 -19.38
C PRO A 295 2.97 14.13 -18.81
N HIS A 296 3.14 13.89 -17.51
CA HIS A 296 2.67 12.66 -16.88
C HIS A 296 1.14 12.59 -16.82
N ASP A 297 0.51 13.71 -16.46
CA ASP A 297 -0.95 13.82 -16.40
C ASP A 297 -1.59 13.73 -17.79
N TYR A 298 -0.96 14.37 -18.78
CA TYR A 298 -1.30 14.18 -20.19
C TYR A 298 -1.27 12.69 -20.59
N ARG A 299 -0.18 11.96 -20.28
CA ARG A 299 -0.06 10.54 -20.61
C ARG A 299 -1.18 9.69 -20.00
N ILE A 300 -1.57 9.97 -18.75
CA ILE A 300 -2.69 9.29 -18.09
C ILE A 300 -3.99 9.54 -18.86
N LEU A 301 -4.31 10.81 -19.17
CA LEU A 301 -5.57 11.17 -19.83
C LEU A 301 -5.67 10.61 -21.26
N VAL A 302 -4.56 10.62 -22.01
CA VAL A 302 -4.50 10.06 -23.36
C VAL A 302 -4.70 8.55 -23.36
N MET A 303 -4.24 7.83 -22.34
CA MET A 303 -4.54 6.39 -22.22
C MET A 303 -6.00 6.10 -21.84
N ILE A 304 -6.65 6.99 -21.10
CA ILE A 304 -8.09 6.85 -20.77
C ILE A 304 -8.96 7.19 -21.98
N SER A 305 -8.55 8.17 -22.78
CA SER A 305 -9.22 8.62 -24.00
C SER A 305 -8.31 8.38 -25.21
N PRO A 306 -8.17 7.12 -25.68
CA PRO A 306 -7.19 6.75 -26.69
C PRO A 306 -7.41 7.42 -28.05
N PHE A 307 -8.57 8.04 -28.28
CA PHE A 307 -8.82 8.87 -29.45
C PHE A 307 -7.74 9.96 -29.59
N PHE A 308 -7.33 10.60 -28.50
CA PHE A 308 -6.35 11.70 -28.54
C PHE A 308 -4.91 11.22 -28.73
N CYS A 309 -4.69 9.91 -28.87
CA CYS A 309 -3.37 9.36 -29.11
C CYS A 309 -2.83 9.66 -30.51
N SER A 310 -3.69 9.93 -31.49
CA SER A 310 -3.26 10.30 -32.84
C SER A 310 -2.65 11.71 -32.91
N LEU A 311 -2.79 12.50 -31.83
CA LEU A 311 -2.15 13.82 -31.67
C LEU A 311 -0.72 13.72 -31.10
N ASP A 312 -0.22 12.49 -30.89
CA ASP A 312 1.15 12.21 -30.44
C ASP A 312 2.00 11.70 -31.62
N ASP A 313 2.82 12.57 -32.21
CA ASP A 313 3.89 12.16 -33.14
C ASP A 313 5.07 11.45 -32.43
N ALA A 314 5.11 11.48 -31.10
CA ALA A 314 6.23 10.96 -30.31
C ALA A 314 5.79 10.57 -28.89
N LEU A 315 5.33 9.34 -28.71
CA LEU A 315 5.69 8.59 -27.52
C LEU A 315 6.74 7.57 -27.98
N PRO A 316 8.05 7.77 -27.70
CA PRO A 316 9.02 6.76 -28.03
C PRO A 316 8.63 5.50 -27.24
N GLU A 317 8.26 4.45 -27.98
CA GLU A 317 8.40 3.09 -27.50
C GLU A 317 9.88 2.98 -27.15
N VAL A 318 10.20 3.02 -25.85
CA VAL A 318 11.52 2.59 -25.39
C VAL A 318 11.48 1.08 -25.50
N ASP A 319 11.60 0.59 -26.74
CA ASP A 319 11.98 -0.78 -27.03
C ASP A 319 13.45 -0.92 -26.65
N SER A 320 13.68 -1.14 -25.36
CA SER A 320 14.87 -1.87 -24.95
C SER A 320 14.63 -3.34 -25.27
N ASP A 321 14.74 -3.70 -26.55
CA ASP A 321 15.26 -4.98 -27.00
C ASP A 321 15.49 -4.92 -28.51
N HIS A 322 16.75 -4.72 -28.88
CA HIS A 322 17.24 -4.96 -30.22
C HIS A 322 17.01 -6.43 -30.59
N THR A 323 16.25 -6.68 -31.65
CA THR A 323 16.61 -7.74 -32.58
C THR A 323 16.21 -7.36 -33.99
N HIS A 324 17.23 -7.26 -34.83
CA HIS A 324 17.14 -7.22 -36.28
C HIS A 324 16.12 -8.24 -36.80
N CYS A 325 15.14 -7.77 -37.56
CA CYS A 325 14.61 -8.53 -38.68
C CYS A 325 14.66 -7.64 -39.91
N GLN A 326 15.61 -7.99 -40.77
CA GLN A 326 15.79 -7.41 -42.09
C GLN A 326 14.55 -7.69 -42.95
N ILE A 327 14.24 -6.68 -43.75
CA ILE A 327 13.39 -6.71 -44.94
C ILE A 327 13.81 -7.89 -45.83
N VAL A 328 12.86 -8.70 -46.26
CA VAL A 328 12.94 -9.41 -47.53
C VAL A 328 11.64 -9.17 -48.29
N ASN A 329 11.82 -8.74 -49.53
CA ASN A 329 10.82 -8.28 -50.50
C ASN A 329 9.59 -9.17 -50.66
#